data_AF-A0A5J5VVK5-F1
#
_entry.id   AF-A0A5J5VVK5-F1
#
_cell.length_a   1.000
_cell.length_b   1.000
_cell.length_c   1.000
_cell.angle_alpha   90.00
_cell.angle_beta   90.00
_cell.angle_gamma   90.00
#
_symmetry.space_group_name_H-M   'P 1'
#
loop_
_entity.id
_entity.type
_entity.pdbx_description
1 polymer ?
#
loop_
_entity_poly.entity_id
_entity_poly.type
_entity_poly.pdbx_seq_one_letter_code
_entity_poly.pdbx_strand_id
1 'polypeptide(L)'
;MGSIDTPTITENGSTQSYAAAAPADDNQRPLASSNGAQESEATKKRRSGILPLEVGTRVMCRWRDGKYHPVKVIERRKLQSAEPSDYEYYVHYTEFNRRLDEWVKLEQLDLDSVETVVDEKVEDKVASLKMTRHQKRKIDETHVEVGHEELDAASLREHEEFTKVKNIATIELGRYEIETWYFSPFPPEYNDSLKLYFCEFCLNFMKRKEQLQRHMRKCDLKHPPGDEIYRSGTLSMFEVDGKKNKVYGQNLCYLAKLFLDHKTLYYDVDLFLFYVLCECDDRGCHMVGYFSKLQCSNSGGMECIQHFLTLLSSY
;
A
#
# COMPACT_ATOMS: atom_id res chain seq x y z
N MET A 1 22.07 -35.62 -52.10
CA MET A 1 20.90 -36.16 -52.84
C MET A 1 19.67 -35.56 -52.17
N GLY A 2 19.24 -34.36 -52.54
CA GLY A 2 18.23 -34.07 -53.58
C GLY A 2 16.89 -33.78 -52.86
N SER A 3 16.58 -32.52 -52.52
CA SER A 3 15.71 -31.55 -53.24
C SER A 3 14.26 -32.04 -53.43
N ILE A 4 13.28 -31.40 -52.75
CA ILE A 4 12.32 -30.37 -53.24
C ILE A 4 11.22 -30.98 -54.14
N ASP A 5 9.94 -30.79 -53.77
CA ASP A 5 8.89 -30.17 -54.64
C ASP A 5 7.48 -30.19 -53.99
N THR A 6 6.88 -29.01 -53.94
CA THR A 6 5.42 -28.74 -53.95
C THR A 6 4.94 -28.77 -55.41
N PRO A 7 3.66 -29.06 -55.74
CA PRO A 7 2.69 -27.97 -56.01
C PRO A 7 1.24 -28.34 -55.58
N THR A 8 0.37 -27.43 -55.11
CA THR A 8 -0.44 -26.38 -55.78
C THR A 8 -1.49 -26.88 -56.79
N ILE A 9 -2.65 -26.20 -56.80
CA ILE A 9 -3.69 -26.03 -57.87
C ILE A 9 -5.05 -26.65 -57.48
N THR A 10 -5.98 -25.81 -56.96
CA THR A 10 -7.21 -25.24 -57.59
C THR A 10 -8.25 -26.32 -57.96
N GLU A 11 -9.57 -26.12 -57.95
CA GLU A 11 -10.37 -24.97 -58.33
C GLU A 11 -11.84 -25.19 -57.96
N ASN A 12 -12.61 -24.12 -58.07
CA ASN A 12 -14.04 -23.95 -57.85
C ASN A 12 -14.95 -24.89 -58.67
N GLY A 13 -16.22 -25.03 -58.24
CA GLY A 13 -17.24 -25.64 -59.09
C GLY A 13 -18.62 -25.79 -58.47
N SER A 14 -19.31 -24.66 -58.29
CA SER A 14 -20.74 -24.51 -58.00
C SER A 14 -21.70 -25.18 -58.99
N THR A 15 -22.88 -25.64 -58.55
CA THR A 15 -24.24 -25.39 -59.15
C THR A 15 -25.36 -26.18 -58.42
N GLN A 16 -26.37 -25.46 -57.86
CA GLN A 16 -27.79 -25.41 -58.24
C GLN A 16 -28.63 -26.69 -57.93
N SER A 17 -29.50 -26.70 -56.92
CA SER A 17 -30.84 -26.08 -56.78
C SER A 17 -31.98 -27.05 -57.12
N TYR A 18 -32.88 -27.34 -56.17
CA TYR A 18 -34.31 -27.56 -56.39
C TYR A 18 -35.10 -27.22 -55.12
N ALA A 19 -36.22 -26.54 -55.32
CA ALA A 19 -37.08 -25.91 -54.32
C ALA A 19 -38.41 -26.65 -54.16
N ALA A 20 -39.00 -26.56 -52.96
CA ALA A 20 -40.44 -26.56 -52.63
C ALA A 20 -40.58 -26.69 -51.09
N ALA A 21 -41.54 -26.14 -50.35
CA ALA A 21 -42.48 -25.02 -50.44
C ALA A 21 -42.98 -24.80 -48.98
N ALA A 22 -43.39 -23.58 -48.63
CA ALA A 22 -43.80 -23.13 -47.28
C ALA A 22 -45.12 -23.78 -46.75
N PRO A 23 -45.51 -23.51 -45.48
CA PRO A 23 -46.18 -22.25 -45.16
C PRO A 23 -45.70 -21.55 -43.88
N ALA A 24 -46.13 -20.28 -43.78
CA ALA A 24 -45.80 -19.28 -42.78
C ALA A 24 -46.61 -19.43 -41.48
N ASP A 25 -46.03 -18.93 -40.37
CA ASP A 25 -46.79 -18.21 -39.36
C ASP A 25 -45.92 -17.15 -38.65
N ASP A 26 -46.62 -16.13 -38.18
CA ASP A 26 -46.23 -14.76 -37.88
C ASP A 26 -45.61 -14.57 -36.48
N ASN A 27 -44.49 -13.83 -36.38
CA ASN A 27 -44.25 -12.85 -35.31
C ASN A 27 -42.91 -12.11 -35.45
N GLN A 28 -43.00 -10.81 -35.72
CA GLN A 28 -41.91 -9.85 -35.64
C GLN A 28 -41.66 -9.41 -34.18
N ARG A 29 -40.38 -9.36 -33.76
CA ARG A 29 -39.86 -8.33 -32.84
C ARG A 29 -38.33 -8.18 -32.98
N PRO A 30 -37.80 -6.95 -33.10
CA PRO A 30 -36.36 -6.71 -33.29
C PRO A 30 -35.60 -6.75 -31.96
N LEU A 31 -34.45 -7.42 -31.93
CA LEU A 31 -33.49 -7.35 -30.81
C LEU A 31 -32.69 -6.05 -30.90
N ALA A 32 -32.86 -5.23 -29.87
CA ALA A 32 -32.37 -3.88 -29.76
C ALA A 32 -30.88 -3.79 -29.40
N SER A 33 -30.30 -2.72 -29.94
CA SER A 33 -29.04 -2.05 -29.62
C SER A 33 -28.66 -2.04 -28.13
N SER A 34 -27.34 -2.12 -27.91
CA SER A 34 -26.66 -1.79 -26.66
C SER A 34 -27.08 -0.42 -26.12
N ASN A 35 -27.76 -0.41 -24.97
CA ASN A 35 -28.07 0.82 -24.22
C ASN A 35 -27.05 0.98 -23.09
N GLY A 36 -26.24 2.05 -23.17
CA GLY A 36 -25.67 2.67 -21.98
C GLY A 36 -26.82 3.19 -21.11
N ALA A 37 -26.84 2.80 -19.84
CA ALA A 37 -27.87 3.23 -18.91
C ALA A 37 -27.80 4.75 -18.70
N GLN A 38 -28.81 5.48 -19.19
CA GLN A 38 -29.00 6.89 -18.85
C GLN A 38 -29.52 6.99 -17.42
N GLU A 39 -28.72 7.62 -16.57
CA GLU A 39 -29.01 7.84 -15.15
C GLU A 39 -30.17 8.82 -14.96
N SER A 40 -31.15 8.46 -14.11
CA SER A 40 -32.37 9.26 -13.91
C SER A 40 -32.08 10.62 -13.24
N GLU A 41 -32.83 11.66 -13.61
CA GLU A 41 -32.67 13.02 -13.08
C GLU A 41 -32.91 13.11 -11.55
N ALA A 42 -33.77 12.24 -11.01
CA ALA A 42 -33.99 12.09 -9.58
C ALA A 42 -32.77 11.50 -8.84
N THR A 43 -32.08 10.54 -9.46
CA THR A 43 -30.83 9.95 -8.93
C THR A 43 -29.71 10.99 -8.93
N LYS A 44 -29.59 11.80 -9.98
CA LYS A 44 -28.62 12.92 -10.04
C LYS A 44 -28.86 13.97 -8.95
N LYS A 45 -30.12 14.35 -8.72
CA LYS A 45 -30.49 15.36 -7.71
C LYS A 45 -30.25 14.88 -6.27
N ARG A 46 -30.45 13.59 -5.99
CA ARG A 46 -30.07 12.95 -4.72
C ARG A 46 -28.54 12.88 -4.56
N ARG A 47 -27.81 12.46 -5.59
CA ARG A 47 -26.34 12.41 -5.59
C ARG A 47 -25.71 13.77 -5.31
N SER A 48 -26.24 14.86 -5.88
CA SER A 48 -25.72 16.21 -5.61
C SER A 48 -25.88 16.69 -4.16
N GLY A 49 -26.80 16.10 -3.38
CA GLY A 49 -27.04 16.50 -1.99
C GLY A 49 -26.18 15.76 -0.95
N ILE A 50 -25.62 14.61 -1.31
CA ILE A 50 -24.83 13.74 -0.42
C ILE A 50 -23.31 13.87 -0.70
N LEU A 51 -22.94 14.49 -1.82
CA LEU A 51 -21.56 14.59 -2.27
C LEU A 51 -20.94 15.97 -2.01
N PRO A 52 -19.64 16.03 -1.71
CA PRO A 52 -18.75 14.88 -1.47
C PRO A 52 -19.03 14.22 -0.12
N LEU A 53 -18.87 12.89 -0.04
CA LEU A 53 -19.00 12.17 1.24
C LEU A 53 -18.04 12.73 2.29
N GLU A 54 -18.54 12.89 3.51
CA GLU A 54 -17.74 13.40 4.63
C GLU A 54 -16.84 12.31 5.23
N VAL A 55 -15.71 12.72 5.82
CA VAL A 55 -14.87 11.80 6.60
C VAL A 55 -15.70 11.30 7.79
N GLY A 56 -15.64 9.99 8.03
CA GLY A 56 -16.45 9.31 9.03
C GLY A 56 -17.71 8.65 8.48
N THR A 57 -18.15 9.01 7.27
CA THR A 57 -19.33 8.42 6.61
C THR A 57 -19.20 6.90 6.51
N ARG A 58 -20.26 6.18 6.85
CA ARG A 58 -20.37 4.72 6.68
C ARG A 58 -21.24 4.42 5.47
N VAL A 59 -20.73 3.58 4.58
CA VAL A 59 -21.34 3.25 3.29
C VAL A 59 -20.88 1.87 2.85
N MET A 60 -21.62 1.21 1.98
CA MET A 60 -21.18 -0.05 1.38
C MET A 60 -20.25 0.20 0.19
N CYS A 61 -19.15 -0.55 0.11
CA CYS A 61 -18.18 -0.48 -0.99
C CYS A 61 -18.05 -1.84 -1.68
N ARG A 62 -18.04 -1.85 -3.01
CA ARG A 62 -17.81 -3.05 -3.82
C ARG A 62 -16.35 -3.48 -3.75
N TRP A 63 -16.11 -4.69 -3.28
CA TRP A 63 -14.79 -5.31 -3.17
C TRP A 63 -14.42 -6.13 -4.41
N ARG A 64 -13.20 -6.67 -4.43
CA ARG A 64 -12.60 -7.40 -5.55
C ARG A 64 -13.33 -8.70 -5.90
N ASP A 65 -14.09 -9.26 -4.96
CA ASP A 65 -14.96 -10.43 -5.17
C ASP A 65 -16.34 -10.06 -5.75
N GLY A 66 -16.57 -8.77 -6.02
CA GLY A 66 -17.82 -8.23 -6.52
C GLY A 66 -18.90 -8.03 -5.45
N LYS A 67 -18.65 -8.42 -4.20
CA LYS A 67 -19.59 -8.21 -3.09
C LYS A 67 -19.41 -6.84 -2.46
N TYR A 68 -20.44 -6.38 -1.79
CA TYR A 68 -20.42 -5.13 -1.06
C TYR A 68 -20.09 -5.37 0.41
N HIS A 69 -19.16 -4.58 0.93
CA HIS A 69 -18.72 -4.62 2.32
C HIS A 69 -18.87 -3.26 2.97
N PRO A 70 -19.23 -3.21 4.27
CA PRO A 70 -19.33 -1.96 5.01
C PRO A 70 -17.96 -1.30 5.15
N VAL A 71 -17.88 -0.02 4.78
CA VAL A 71 -16.68 0.80 4.91
C VAL A 71 -16.94 2.08 5.68
N LYS A 72 -15.89 2.59 6.30
CA LYS A 72 -15.83 3.95 6.86
C LYS A 72 -14.90 4.80 5.99
N VAL A 73 -15.35 5.99 5.59
CA VAL A 73 -14.51 6.98 4.91
C VAL A 73 -13.51 7.55 5.92
N ILE A 74 -12.22 7.39 5.65
CA ILE A 74 -11.13 7.84 6.51
C ILE A 74 -10.54 9.16 6.01
N GLU A 75 -10.35 9.29 4.70
CA GLU A 75 -9.89 10.52 4.05
C GLU A 75 -10.55 10.68 2.68
N ARG A 76 -10.59 11.91 2.17
CA ARG A 76 -11.01 12.21 0.80
C ARG A 76 -10.03 13.16 0.12
N ARG A 77 -9.76 12.95 -1.16
CA ARG A 77 -8.95 13.86 -1.98
C ARG A 77 -9.67 14.21 -3.27
N LYS A 78 -9.50 15.46 -3.72
CA LYS A 78 -10.07 15.94 -4.97
C LYS A 78 -9.12 15.59 -6.13
N LEU A 79 -9.65 14.97 -7.18
CA LEU A 79 -8.93 14.75 -8.43
C LEU A 79 -8.81 16.08 -9.20
N GLN A 80 -7.84 16.19 -10.12
CA GLN A 80 -7.40 17.46 -10.73
C GLN A 80 -8.47 18.19 -11.60
N SER A 81 -9.69 17.68 -11.68
CA SER A 81 -10.81 18.21 -12.47
C SER A 81 -11.86 18.94 -11.61
N ALA A 82 -12.65 19.79 -12.28
CA ALA A 82 -13.56 20.74 -11.63
C ALA A 82 -14.93 20.16 -11.20
N GLU A 83 -15.20 18.87 -11.45
CA GLU A 83 -16.52 18.27 -11.19
C GLU A 83 -16.72 17.89 -9.70
N PRO A 84 -17.96 17.96 -9.17
CA PRO A 84 -18.28 17.57 -7.79
C PRO A 84 -18.10 16.07 -7.47
N SER A 85 -18.12 15.20 -8.50
CA SER A 85 -17.98 13.74 -8.36
C SER A 85 -16.52 13.25 -8.42
N ASP A 86 -15.57 14.14 -8.66
CA ASP A 86 -14.15 13.81 -8.84
C ASP A 86 -13.40 13.75 -7.50
N TYR A 87 -13.86 12.86 -6.63
CA TYR A 87 -13.18 12.53 -5.38
C TYR A 87 -12.78 11.07 -5.36
N GLU A 88 -11.63 10.82 -4.76
CA GLU A 88 -11.26 9.51 -4.25
C GLU A 88 -11.37 9.51 -2.74
N TYR A 89 -11.78 8.37 -2.20
CA TYR A 89 -12.02 8.16 -0.78
C TYR A 89 -11.11 7.05 -0.29
N TYR A 90 -10.30 7.34 0.73
CA TYR A 90 -9.56 6.29 1.43
C TYR A 90 -10.49 5.64 2.44
N VAL A 91 -10.72 4.34 2.29
CA VAL A 91 -11.74 3.63 3.05
C VAL A 91 -11.14 2.52 3.90
N HIS A 92 -11.71 2.37 5.10
CA HIS A 92 -11.45 1.23 5.96
C HIS A 92 -12.63 0.27 5.92
N TYR A 93 -12.38 -0.99 5.55
CA TYR A 93 -13.41 -2.03 5.56
C TYR A 93 -13.55 -2.58 6.97
N THR A 94 -14.71 -2.37 7.60
CA THR A 94 -14.89 -2.63 9.04
C THR A 94 -14.76 -4.10 9.43
N GLU A 95 -14.94 -5.00 8.46
CA GLU A 95 -14.85 -6.45 8.64
C GLU A 95 -13.44 -6.99 8.35
N PHE A 96 -12.51 -6.14 7.90
CA PHE A 96 -11.21 -6.56 7.42
C PHE A 96 -10.08 -5.87 8.18
N ASN A 97 -8.88 -6.45 8.07
CA ASN A 97 -7.68 -5.85 8.61
C ASN A 97 -7.31 -4.59 7.80
N ARG A 98 -6.84 -3.54 8.49
CA ARG A 98 -6.42 -2.25 7.91
C ARG A 98 -5.39 -2.35 6.77
N ARG A 99 -4.65 -3.45 6.67
CA ARG A 99 -3.77 -3.74 5.53
C ARG A 99 -4.49 -3.77 4.17
N LEU A 100 -5.82 -3.94 4.19
CA LEU A 100 -6.69 -3.97 3.01
C LEU A 100 -7.34 -2.60 2.73
N ASP A 101 -6.99 -1.56 3.48
CA ASP A 101 -7.48 -0.21 3.23
C ASP A 101 -6.92 0.30 1.89
N GLU A 102 -7.78 0.97 1.11
CA GLU A 102 -7.44 1.46 -0.22
C GLU A 102 -8.17 2.75 -0.61
N TRP A 103 -7.65 3.42 -1.63
CA TRP A 103 -8.33 4.52 -2.29
C TRP A 103 -9.36 3.97 -3.28
N VAL A 104 -10.63 4.31 -3.08
CA VAL A 104 -11.74 3.90 -3.95
C VAL A 104 -12.40 5.11 -4.60
N LYS A 105 -12.94 4.89 -5.80
CA LYS A 105 -13.72 5.89 -6.53
C LYS A 105 -15.17 5.84 -6.10
N LEU A 106 -15.89 6.95 -6.37
CA LEU A 106 -17.31 7.06 -6.09
C LEU A 106 -18.15 5.93 -6.71
N GLU A 107 -17.76 5.43 -7.89
CA GLU A 107 -18.42 4.32 -8.60
C GLU A 107 -18.40 2.98 -7.84
N GLN A 108 -17.48 2.82 -6.89
CA GLN A 108 -17.39 1.63 -6.04
C GLN A 108 -18.27 1.74 -4.79
N LEU A 109 -18.79 2.94 -4.49
CA LEU A 109 -19.58 3.21 -3.30
C LEU A 109 -21.08 3.18 -3.63
N ASP A 110 -21.84 2.42 -2.84
CA ASP A 110 -23.30 2.40 -2.95
C ASP A 110 -23.90 3.57 -2.17
N LEU A 111 -24.18 4.67 -2.87
CA LEU A 111 -24.68 5.90 -2.27
C LEU A 111 -26.08 5.77 -1.64
N ASP A 112 -26.84 4.73 -2.01
CA ASP A 112 -28.15 4.47 -1.39
C ASP A 112 -28.00 3.81 -0.01
N SER A 113 -26.82 3.26 0.29
CA SER A 113 -26.48 2.63 1.58
C SER A 113 -25.82 3.58 2.59
N VAL A 114 -25.70 4.88 2.27
CA VAL A 114 -25.08 5.86 3.16
C VAL A 114 -25.88 5.92 4.46
N GLU A 115 -25.24 5.52 5.56
CA GLU A 115 -25.79 5.73 6.88
C GLU A 115 -25.74 7.23 7.17
N THR A 116 -26.90 7.89 7.19
CA THR A 116 -26.99 9.24 7.75
C THR A 116 -26.59 9.12 9.21
N VAL A 117 -25.51 9.81 9.60
CA VAL A 117 -25.11 9.96 11.00
C VAL A 117 -26.33 10.41 11.79
N VAL A 118 -26.98 9.46 12.47
CA VAL A 118 -27.78 9.78 13.64
C VAL A 118 -26.76 10.17 14.68
N ASP A 119 -26.72 11.47 15.01
CA ASP A 119 -25.91 12.05 16.06
C ASP A 119 -26.11 11.25 17.37
N GLU A 120 -25.30 10.22 17.60
CA GLU A 120 -24.88 9.94 18.96
C GLU A 120 -23.96 11.09 19.34
N LYS A 121 -24.51 12.07 20.06
CA LYS A 121 -23.77 13.17 20.66
C LYS A 121 -22.61 12.62 21.49
N VAL A 122 -21.46 12.46 20.86
CA VAL A 122 -20.16 12.59 21.50
C VAL A 122 -19.74 14.02 21.17
N GLU A 123 -19.62 14.86 22.20
CA GLU A 123 -19.22 16.26 22.06
C GLU A 123 -17.80 16.37 21.49
N ASP A 124 -17.67 16.38 20.17
CA ASP A 124 -16.43 16.75 19.48
C ASP A 124 -16.46 18.25 19.14
N LYS A 125 -15.63 19.01 19.84
CA LYS A 125 -15.27 20.38 19.46
C LYS A 125 -14.41 20.33 18.21
N VAL A 126 -15.05 20.41 17.04
CA VAL A 126 -14.39 20.67 15.76
C VAL A 126 -13.83 22.09 15.78
N ALA A 127 -12.54 22.21 16.07
CA ALA A 127 -11.75 23.39 15.71
C ALA A 127 -10.84 23.00 14.55
N SER A 128 -11.25 23.40 13.35
CA SER A 128 -10.40 23.43 12.15
C SER A 128 -9.18 24.32 12.41
N LEU A 129 -8.09 23.76 12.94
CA LEU A 129 -6.83 24.47 13.12
C LEU A 129 -5.88 24.08 12.00
N LYS A 130 -5.82 24.93 10.97
CA LYS A 130 -4.67 24.94 10.06
C LYS A 130 -3.43 25.20 10.90
N MET A 131 -2.49 24.25 10.91
CA MET A 131 -1.22 24.39 11.61
C MET A 131 -0.49 25.65 11.14
N THR A 132 -0.08 26.49 12.08
CA THR A 132 0.77 27.64 11.75
C THR A 132 2.20 27.18 11.50
N ARG A 133 2.91 27.87 10.60
CA ARG A 133 4.30 27.56 10.18
C ARG A 133 5.29 27.42 11.35
N HIS A 134 4.97 28.01 12.49
CA HIS A 134 5.77 27.96 13.72
C HIS A 134 5.52 26.68 14.54
N GLN A 135 4.32 26.12 14.47
CA GLN A 135 3.92 24.89 15.16
C GLN A 135 4.47 23.64 14.46
N LYS A 136 4.57 23.70 13.12
CA LYS A 136 5.26 22.67 12.31
C LYS A 136 6.78 22.62 12.56
N ARG A 137 7.41 23.75 12.94
CA ARG A 137 8.82 23.78 13.35
C ARG A 137 9.04 23.22 14.75
N LYS A 138 8.10 23.43 15.67
CA LYS A 138 8.22 22.86 17.02
C LYS A 138 8.14 21.34 17.05
N ILE A 139 7.32 20.72 16.18
CA ILE A 139 7.26 19.24 16.04
C ILE A 139 8.57 18.67 15.46
N ASP A 140 9.24 19.44 14.59
CA ASP A 140 10.54 19.06 13.98
C ASP A 140 11.72 19.30 14.96
N GLU A 141 11.62 20.32 15.83
CA GLU A 141 12.65 20.69 16.81
C GLU A 141 12.58 19.89 18.13
N THR A 142 11.42 19.34 18.53
CA THR A 142 11.32 18.44 19.71
C THR A 142 11.76 17.00 19.44
N HIS A 143 12.19 16.67 18.22
CA HIS A 143 12.75 15.35 17.90
C HIS A 143 14.26 15.24 18.16
N VAL A 144 14.86 16.27 18.74
CA VAL A 144 16.26 16.30 19.17
C VAL A 144 16.30 16.54 20.68
N GLU A 145 16.58 15.43 21.37
CA GLU A 145 16.94 15.32 22.79
C GLU A 145 15.82 15.23 23.85
N VAL A 146 16.00 14.21 24.69
CA VAL A 146 15.45 13.96 26.04
C VAL A 146 14.19 13.10 26.13
N GLY A 147 14.43 11.78 26.33
CA GLY A 147 14.02 11.08 27.55
C GLY A 147 12.53 10.79 27.75
N HIS A 148 12.13 9.54 27.46
CA HIS A 148 11.22 8.68 28.24
C HIS A 148 10.08 9.31 29.08
N GLU A 149 9.46 10.39 28.63
CA GLU A 149 8.23 10.93 29.22
C GLU A 149 7.06 10.57 28.31
N GLU A 150 6.03 9.99 28.93
CA GLU A 150 4.82 9.47 28.30
C GLU A 150 4.31 10.42 27.20
N LEU A 151 4.38 9.98 25.95
CA LEU A 151 3.58 10.55 24.88
C LEU A 151 2.13 10.51 25.37
N ASP A 152 1.54 11.67 25.63
CA ASP A 152 0.19 11.72 26.16
C ASP A 152 -0.79 10.99 25.22
N ALA A 153 -1.82 10.36 25.79
CA ALA A 153 -2.78 9.58 25.02
C ALA A 153 -3.53 10.40 23.95
N ALA A 154 -3.45 11.74 23.99
CA ALA A 154 -4.01 12.63 22.98
C ALA A 154 -3.07 12.74 21.76
N SER A 155 -1.78 12.91 21.97
CA SER A 155 -0.73 12.97 20.95
C SER A 155 -0.60 11.63 20.22
N LEU A 156 -0.74 10.52 20.95
CA LEU A 156 -0.82 9.19 20.34
C LEU A 156 -2.06 9.04 19.44
N ARG A 157 -3.22 9.55 19.88
CA ARG A 157 -4.46 9.52 19.08
C ARG A 157 -4.38 10.43 17.84
N GLU A 158 -3.85 11.65 17.96
CA GLU A 158 -3.63 12.55 16.83
C GLU A 158 -2.60 11.98 15.84
N HIS A 159 -1.54 11.34 16.33
CA HIS A 159 -0.55 10.71 15.47
C HIS A 159 -1.12 9.46 14.78
N GLU A 160 -1.93 8.66 15.47
CA GLU A 160 -2.68 7.55 14.87
C GLU A 160 -3.65 8.05 13.80
N GLU A 161 -4.31 9.19 13.99
CA GLU A 161 -5.19 9.81 13.01
C GLU A 161 -4.47 10.27 11.75
N PHE A 162 -3.33 10.94 11.90
CA PHE A 162 -2.51 11.36 10.77
C PHE A 162 -1.94 10.17 9.98
N THR A 163 -1.65 9.06 10.66
CA THR A 163 -1.02 7.88 10.07
C THR A 163 -2.01 6.82 9.58
N LYS A 164 -3.33 7.13 9.54
CA LYS A 164 -4.34 6.18 9.05
C LYS A 164 -4.23 5.91 7.56
N VAL A 165 -3.72 6.88 6.80
CA VAL A 165 -3.55 6.76 5.35
C VAL A 165 -2.10 6.43 5.04
N LYS A 166 -1.89 5.36 4.28
CA LYS A 166 -0.54 4.99 3.84
C LYS A 166 0.02 6.05 2.87
N ASN A 167 1.27 6.45 3.09
CA ASN A 167 1.95 7.48 2.30
C ASN A 167 2.65 6.91 1.06
N ILE A 168 3.32 5.76 1.21
CA ILE A 168 3.90 4.99 0.11
C ILE A 168 2.90 3.90 -0.23
N ALA A 169 2.60 3.70 -1.52
CA ALA A 169 1.67 2.67 -1.99
C ALA A 169 2.38 1.36 -2.37
N THR A 170 3.56 1.47 -2.97
CA THR A 170 4.35 0.31 -3.44
C THR A 170 5.84 0.52 -3.20
N ILE A 171 6.58 -0.57 -3.04
CA ILE A 171 8.05 -0.54 -3.00
C ILE A 171 8.63 -1.56 -3.98
N GLU A 172 9.81 -1.28 -4.52
CA GLU A 172 10.63 -2.23 -5.26
C GLU A 172 11.81 -2.65 -4.37
N LEU A 173 11.92 -3.94 -4.06
CA LEU A 173 13.02 -4.53 -3.27
C LEU A 173 13.57 -5.75 -4.00
N GLY A 174 14.79 -5.63 -4.53
CA GLY A 174 15.40 -6.66 -5.36
C GLY A 174 14.56 -6.90 -6.63
N ARG A 175 14.07 -8.13 -6.80
CA ARG A 175 13.19 -8.51 -7.93
C ARG A 175 11.70 -8.34 -7.65
N TYR A 176 11.33 -7.93 -6.44
CA TYR A 176 9.94 -7.92 -5.99
C TYR A 176 9.38 -6.51 -5.99
N GLU A 177 8.12 -6.41 -6.41
CA GLU A 177 7.29 -5.23 -6.24
C GLU A 177 6.21 -5.55 -5.21
N ILE A 178 6.17 -4.77 -4.13
CA ILE A 178 5.44 -5.11 -2.91
C ILE A 178 4.46 -3.96 -2.59
N GLU A 179 3.18 -4.28 -2.41
CA GLU A 179 2.18 -3.34 -1.90
C GLU A 179 2.35 -3.14 -0.40
N THR A 180 2.29 -1.88 0.04
CA THR A 180 2.45 -1.51 1.44
C THR A 180 1.11 -1.50 2.17
N TRP A 181 1.17 -1.68 3.49
CA TRP A 181 -0.02 -1.82 4.33
C TRP A 181 -0.27 -0.60 5.20
N TYR A 182 0.79 -0.01 5.74
CA TYR A 182 0.70 1.06 6.74
C TYR A 182 1.55 2.27 6.35
N PHE A 183 1.26 3.38 7.01
CA PHE A 183 2.11 4.56 6.97
C PHE A 183 3.48 4.28 7.57
N SER A 184 4.53 4.78 6.92
CA SER A 184 5.89 4.83 7.44
C SER A 184 6.44 6.26 7.39
N PRO A 185 7.09 6.77 8.44
CA PRO A 185 7.50 8.16 8.59
C PRO A 185 8.76 8.50 7.78
N PHE A 186 8.74 8.27 6.46
CA PHE A 186 9.84 8.66 5.59
C PHE A 186 10.11 10.18 5.66
N PRO A 187 11.37 10.60 5.39
CA PRO A 187 11.72 12.02 5.36
C PRO A 187 10.79 12.84 4.45
N PRO A 188 10.49 14.11 4.78
CA PRO A 188 9.47 14.91 4.10
C PRO A 188 9.66 15.04 2.58
N GLU A 189 10.89 14.93 2.10
CA GLU A 189 11.19 14.91 0.69
C GLU A 189 10.51 13.75 -0.04
N TYR A 190 10.13 12.64 0.60
CA TYR A 190 9.49 11.47 -0.04
C TYR A 190 7.95 11.53 -0.04
N ASN A 191 7.33 12.55 0.55
CA ASN A 191 5.87 12.64 0.70
C ASN A 191 5.08 12.68 -0.64
N ASP A 192 5.73 13.06 -1.74
CA ASP A 192 5.16 13.11 -3.09
C ASP A 192 5.31 11.78 -3.85
N SER A 193 5.96 10.79 -3.27
CA SER A 193 6.40 9.57 -3.95
C SER A 193 5.54 8.39 -3.53
N LEU A 194 4.63 7.94 -4.40
CA LEU A 194 3.81 6.74 -4.13
C LEU A 194 4.59 5.43 -4.25
N LYS A 195 5.76 5.44 -4.89
CA LYS A 195 6.63 4.28 -5.07
C LYS A 195 8.06 4.60 -4.64
N LEU A 196 8.65 3.72 -3.84
CA LEU A 196 10.07 3.80 -3.45
C LEU A 196 10.87 2.59 -3.95
N TYR A 197 12.15 2.81 -4.20
CA TYR A 197 13.08 1.81 -4.71
C TYR A 197 14.17 1.56 -3.68
N PHE A 198 14.25 0.36 -3.14
CA PHE A 198 15.22 -0.01 -2.12
C PHE A 198 16.39 -0.77 -2.72
N CYS A 199 17.60 -0.43 -2.29
CA CYS A 199 18.75 -1.29 -2.49
C CYS A 199 18.59 -2.56 -1.64
N GLU A 200 18.64 -3.72 -2.26
CA GLU A 200 18.45 -5.01 -1.58
C GLU A 200 19.51 -5.34 -0.52
N PHE A 201 20.68 -4.70 -0.58
CA PHE A 201 21.80 -4.97 0.33
C PHE A 201 21.96 -3.91 1.43
N CYS A 202 21.92 -2.62 1.09
CA CYS A 202 22.15 -1.55 2.07
C CYS A 202 20.86 -0.89 2.58
N LEU A 203 19.72 -1.27 2.01
CA LEU A 203 18.38 -0.74 2.30
C LEU A 203 18.20 0.76 2.08
N ASN A 204 19.17 1.43 1.46
CA ASN A 204 18.99 2.80 1.06
C ASN A 204 17.86 2.88 0.03
N PHE A 205 16.99 3.87 0.16
CA PHE A 205 15.79 4.04 -0.65
C PHE A 205 15.87 5.29 -1.53
N MET A 206 15.26 5.21 -2.71
CA MET A 206 15.30 6.25 -3.73
C MET A 206 13.91 6.48 -4.33
N LYS A 207 13.69 7.68 -4.87
CA LYS A 207 12.44 8.04 -5.55
C LYS A 207 12.31 7.45 -6.96
N ARG A 208 13.44 7.20 -7.63
CA ARG A 208 13.46 6.81 -9.05
C ARG A 208 14.33 5.59 -9.28
N LYS A 209 13.92 4.76 -10.24
CA LYS A 209 14.64 3.54 -10.62
C LYS A 209 16.06 3.82 -11.11
N GLU A 210 16.29 4.92 -11.81
CA GLU A 210 17.62 5.29 -12.32
C GLU A 210 18.58 5.68 -11.18
N GLN A 211 18.06 6.20 -10.06
CA GLN A 211 18.85 6.48 -8.86
C GLN A 211 19.30 5.17 -8.21
N LEU A 212 18.40 4.20 -8.07
CA LEU A 212 18.74 2.87 -7.59
C LEU A 212 19.79 2.20 -8.47
N GLN A 213 19.61 2.20 -9.80
CA GLN A 213 20.60 1.63 -10.72
C GLN A 213 21.98 2.29 -10.61
N ARG A 214 22.04 3.62 -10.44
CA ARG A 214 23.31 4.33 -10.19
C ARG A 214 23.91 3.98 -8.84
N HIS A 215 23.07 3.81 -7.82
CA HIS A 215 23.50 3.39 -6.49
C HIS A 215 24.09 1.97 -6.52
N MET A 216 23.42 1.01 -7.15
CA MET A 216 23.87 -0.39 -7.25
C MET A 216 25.23 -0.54 -7.95
N ARG A 217 25.56 0.35 -8.89
CA ARG A 217 26.90 0.39 -9.54
C ARG A 217 28.03 0.83 -8.61
N LYS A 218 27.70 1.48 -7.49
CA LYS A 218 28.66 2.01 -6.50
C LYS A 218 28.54 1.32 -5.15
N CYS A 219 27.53 0.49 -4.95
CA CYS A 219 27.27 -0.16 -3.68
C CYS A 219 28.08 -1.46 -3.62
N ASP A 220 29.03 -1.49 -2.69
CA ASP A 220 29.92 -2.63 -2.51
C ASP A 220 29.32 -3.69 -1.57
N LEU A 221 28.22 -3.39 -0.89
CA LEU A 221 27.53 -4.34 -0.01
C LEU A 221 26.85 -5.45 -0.81
N LYS A 222 27.02 -6.68 -0.32
CA LYS A 222 26.40 -7.92 -0.85
C LYS A 222 25.68 -8.74 0.22
N HIS A 223 25.61 -8.23 1.44
CA HIS A 223 24.93 -8.82 2.57
C HIS A 223 24.65 -7.71 3.62
N PRO A 224 23.80 -7.96 4.62
CA PRO A 224 23.59 -7.03 5.73
C PRO A 224 24.91 -6.66 6.43
N PRO A 225 25.11 -5.40 6.85
CA PRO A 225 26.35 -4.94 7.48
C PRO A 225 26.38 -5.38 8.95
N GLY A 226 26.86 -6.59 9.21
CA GLY A 226 26.93 -7.21 10.54
C GLY A 226 27.65 -8.54 10.50
N ASP A 227 27.67 -9.22 11.65
CA ASP A 227 28.34 -10.51 11.78
C ASP A 227 27.40 -11.63 11.36
N GLU A 228 27.89 -12.54 10.52
CA GLU A 228 27.15 -13.77 10.19
C GLU A 228 27.24 -14.75 11.36
N ILE A 229 26.13 -14.91 12.09
CA ILE A 229 26.07 -15.71 13.31
C ILE A 229 25.54 -17.13 13.08
N TYR A 230 24.94 -17.38 11.92
CA TYR A 230 24.42 -18.69 11.53
C TYR A 230 24.46 -18.85 10.02
N ARG A 231 24.81 -20.05 9.56
CA ARG A 231 24.71 -20.48 8.16
C ARG A 231 24.31 -21.95 8.08
N SER A 232 23.32 -22.24 7.23
CA SER A 232 22.92 -23.61 6.87
C SER A 232 22.42 -23.66 5.43
N GLY A 233 23.22 -24.27 4.55
CA GLY A 233 22.94 -24.29 3.12
C GLY A 233 22.93 -22.89 2.53
N THR A 234 21.83 -22.50 1.89
CA THR A 234 21.61 -21.16 1.34
C THR A 234 21.08 -20.16 2.37
N LEU A 235 20.78 -20.58 3.59
CA LEU A 235 20.23 -19.69 4.62
C LEU A 235 21.33 -19.15 5.54
N SER A 236 21.30 -17.85 5.78
CA SER A 236 22.23 -17.15 6.67
C SER A 236 21.49 -16.18 7.59
N MET A 237 21.96 -16.03 8.82
CA MET A 237 21.48 -15.01 9.77
C MET A 237 22.61 -14.04 10.09
N PHE A 238 22.34 -12.75 9.94
CA PHE A 238 23.27 -11.68 10.27
C PHE A 238 22.80 -10.93 11.52
N GLU A 239 23.69 -10.74 12.48
CA GLU A 239 23.49 -9.84 13.62
C GLU A 239 24.04 -8.46 13.29
N VAL A 240 23.14 -7.47 13.18
CA VAL A 240 23.46 -6.08 12.86
C VAL A 240 23.21 -5.23 14.10
N ASP A 241 24.30 -4.68 14.65
CA ASP A 241 24.24 -3.72 15.75
C ASP A 241 23.78 -2.35 15.23
N GLY A 242 22.61 -1.89 15.71
CA GLY A 242 22.02 -0.61 15.31
C GLY A 242 22.83 0.61 15.72
N LYS A 243 23.61 0.52 16.81
CA LYS A 243 24.52 1.59 17.24
C LYS A 243 25.69 1.75 16.28
N LYS A 244 26.22 0.64 15.75
CA LYS A 244 27.32 0.64 14.77
C LYS A 244 26.84 0.96 13.37
N ASN A 245 25.66 0.46 12.98
CA ASN A 245 25.13 0.53 11.61
C ASN A 245 23.85 1.38 11.56
N LYS A 246 23.89 2.62 12.08
CA LYS A 246 22.72 3.49 12.26
C LYS A 246 21.88 3.65 11.00
N VAL A 247 22.52 3.97 9.88
CA VAL A 247 21.84 4.20 8.59
C VAL A 247 21.09 2.95 8.14
N TYR A 248 21.72 1.78 8.22
CA TYR A 248 21.09 0.52 7.85
C TYR A 248 19.91 0.19 8.79
N GLY A 249 20.11 0.34 10.10
CA GLY A 249 19.06 0.12 11.10
C GLY A 249 17.85 1.05 10.90
N GLN A 250 18.08 2.33 10.61
CA GLN A 250 17.02 3.31 10.34
C GLN A 250 16.27 2.95 9.05
N ASN A 251 16.98 2.63 7.98
CA ASN A 251 16.39 2.19 6.71
C ASN A 251 15.54 0.92 6.89
N LEU A 252 16.02 -0.04 7.67
CA LEU A 252 15.28 -1.25 8.02
C LEU A 252 14.02 -0.92 8.82
N CYS A 253 14.09 0.03 9.77
CA CYS A 253 12.93 0.49 10.52
C CYS A 253 11.86 1.16 9.63
N TYR A 254 12.26 2.00 8.67
CA TYR A 254 11.33 2.60 7.71
C TYR A 254 10.66 1.55 6.84
N LEU A 255 11.45 0.60 6.32
CA LEU A 255 10.94 -0.51 5.53
C LEU A 255 9.94 -1.34 6.34
N ALA A 256 10.26 -1.64 7.60
CA ALA A 256 9.42 -2.44 8.45
C ALA A 256 8.10 -1.77 8.84
N LYS A 257 8.12 -0.46 9.09
CA LYS A 257 6.92 0.30 9.47
C LYS A 257 5.87 0.33 8.35
N LEU A 258 6.25 0.10 7.09
CA LEU A 258 5.30 -0.10 5.98
C LEU A 258 4.41 -1.35 6.15
N PHE A 259 4.84 -2.31 6.97
CA PHE A 259 4.18 -3.60 7.17
C PHE A 259 3.79 -3.85 8.64
N LEU A 260 4.10 -2.92 9.54
CA LEU A 260 3.79 -3.00 10.96
C LEU A 260 2.96 -1.79 11.41
N ASP A 261 1.77 -2.05 11.95
CA ASP A 261 0.86 -1.00 12.42
C ASP A 261 1.45 -0.27 13.64
N HIS A 262 1.85 -1.03 14.68
CA HIS A 262 2.22 -0.48 16.00
C HIS A 262 3.73 -0.42 16.29
N LYS A 263 4.57 -0.18 15.28
CA LYS A 263 6.02 0.03 15.52
C LYS A 263 6.30 1.44 16.04
N THR A 264 6.70 1.54 17.31
CA THR A 264 6.85 2.82 18.05
C THR A 264 8.23 3.45 17.98
N LEU A 265 9.29 2.66 17.74
CA LEU A 265 10.68 3.15 17.69
C LEU A 265 11.28 2.91 16.31
N TYR A 266 11.68 4.00 15.63
CA TYR A 266 12.21 3.96 14.27
C TYR A 266 13.44 4.88 14.03
N TYR A 267 13.64 5.93 14.83
CA TYR A 267 14.84 6.77 14.77
C TYR A 267 15.96 6.30 15.71
N ASP A 268 15.60 5.93 16.94
CA ASP A 268 16.54 5.50 17.98
C ASP A 268 16.88 4.02 17.83
N VAL A 269 17.75 3.73 16.87
CA VAL A 269 18.22 2.37 16.56
C VAL A 269 19.38 1.91 17.44
N ASP A 270 19.97 2.83 18.21
CA ASP A 270 21.17 2.61 19.03
C ASP A 270 21.01 1.51 20.10
N LEU A 271 19.77 1.24 20.53
CA LEU A 271 19.47 0.23 21.54
C LEU A 271 19.09 -1.12 20.93
N PHE A 272 19.16 -1.28 19.61
CA PHE A 272 18.65 -2.48 18.94
C PHE A 272 19.74 -3.30 18.29
N LEU A 273 19.65 -4.62 18.49
CA LEU A 273 20.26 -5.63 17.64
C LEU A 273 19.22 -6.12 16.64
N PHE A 274 19.58 -6.14 15.36
CA PHE A 274 18.74 -6.65 14.29
C PHE A 274 19.29 -7.99 13.81
N TYR A 275 18.46 -9.02 13.82
CA TYR A 275 18.77 -10.34 13.31
C TYR A 275 18.10 -10.49 11.95
N VAL A 276 18.90 -10.39 10.88
CA VAL A 276 18.43 -10.38 9.49
C VAL A 276 18.63 -11.76 8.89
N LEU A 277 17.52 -12.42 8.56
CA LEU A 277 17.53 -13.69 7.84
C LEU A 277 17.66 -13.41 6.35
N CYS A 278 18.59 -14.13 5.71
CA CYS A 278 18.85 -14.03 4.28
C CYS A 278 18.86 -15.39 3.61
N GLU A 279 18.46 -15.39 2.33
CA GLU A 279 18.77 -16.44 1.38
C GLU A 279 19.96 -15.96 0.53
N CYS A 280 21.04 -16.74 0.50
CA CYS A 280 22.28 -16.39 -0.19
C CYS A 280 22.42 -17.18 -1.49
N ASP A 281 22.77 -16.46 -2.56
CA ASP A 281 23.13 -16.97 -3.89
C ASP A 281 24.51 -16.41 -4.32
N ASP A 282 24.90 -16.68 -5.57
CA ASP A 282 26.19 -16.24 -6.14
C ASP A 282 26.35 -14.70 -6.22
N ARG A 283 25.25 -13.94 -6.10
CA ARG A 283 25.20 -12.48 -6.16
C ARG A 283 25.27 -11.85 -4.76
N GLY A 284 24.93 -12.57 -3.72
CA GLY A 284 24.97 -12.09 -2.33
C GLY A 284 23.90 -12.73 -1.44
N CYS A 285 23.68 -12.14 -0.27
CA CYS A 285 22.68 -12.54 0.70
C CYS A 285 21.48 -11.59 0.66
N HIS A 286 20.33 -12.12 0.24
CA HIS A 286 19.09 -11.41 0.03
C HIS A 286 18.20 -11.52 1.26
N MET A 287 17.87 -10.39 1.88
CA MET A 287 17.01 -10.37 3.06
C MET A 287 15.62 -10.94 2.77
N VAL A 288 15.18 -11.87 3.63
CA VAL A 288 13.85 -12.49 3.57
C VAL A 288 12.96 -12.06 4.75
N GLY A 289 13.58 -11.67 5.86
CA GLY A 289 12.90 -11.23 7.07
C GLY A 289 13.92 -10.82 8.14
N TYR A 290 13.42 -10.24 9.23
CA TYR A 290 14.26 -9.89 10.36
C TYR A 290 13.45 -9.86 11.67
N PHE A 291 14.16 -9.88 12.79
CA PHE A 291 13.61 -9.46 14.07
C PHE A 291 14.56 -8.52 14.81
N SER A 292 14.01 -7.66 15.67
CA SER A 292 14.81 -6.75 16.50
C SER A 292 14.71 -7.12 17.98
N LYS A 293 15.86 -7.11 18.66
CA LYS A 293 16.00 -7.33 20.10
C LYS A 293 16.51 -6.06 20.75
N LEU A 294 15.87 -5.64 21.85
CA LEU A 294 16.33 -4.49 22.64
C LEU A 294 17.52 -4.91 23.50
N GLN A 295 18.59 -4.12 23.47
CA GLN A 295 19.78 -4.29 24.29
C GLN A 295 19.59 -3.51 25.61
N CYS A 296 19.12 -4.19 26.65
CA CYS A 296 19.00 -3.62 27.99
C CYS A 296 20.38 -3.61 28.68
N SER A 297 20.82 -2.46 29.18
CA SER A 297 22.12 -2.27 29.84
C SER A 297 22.19 -2.75 31.30
N ASN A 298 21.07 -3.21 31.89
CA ASN A 298 21.03 -3.63 33.29
C ASN A 298 20.89 -5.15 33.43
N SER A 299 21.84 -5.73 34.15
CA SER A 299 21.91 -7.12 34.59
C SER A 299 20.68 -7.53 35.39
N GLY A 300 19.71 -8.14 34.72
CA GLY A 300 18.44 -8.60 35.31
C GLY A 300 17.42 -8.82 34.19
N GLY A 301 17.56 -9.95 33.51
CA GLY A 301 17.01 -10.19 32.18
C GLY A 301 15.51 -9.97 32.02
N MET A 302 15.17 -9.14 31.03
CA MET A 302 14.10 -9.45 30.09
C MET A 302 14.61 -9.06 28.70
N GLU A 303 14.91 -10.07 27.89
CA GLU A 303 15.22 -9.89 26.48
C GLU A 303 13.90 -9.82 25.72
N CYS A 304 13.50 -8.63 25.29
CA CYS A 304 12.24 -8.46 24.55
C CYS A 304 12.52 -8.49 23.05
N ILE A 305 11.93 -9.47 22.35
CA ILE A 305 11.73 -9.38 20.89
C ILE A 305 10.68 -8.31 20.67
N GLN A 306 11.06 -7.22 20.00
CA GLN A 306 10.14 -6.09 19.82
C GLN A 306 9.28 -6.26 18.56
N HIS A 307 9.87 -6.79 17.48
CA HIS A 307 9.18 -6.92 16.19
C HIS A 307 9.77 -8.09 15.41
N PHE A 308 8.91 -8.88 14.77
CA PHE A 308 9.26 -9.91 13.80
C PHE A 308 8.58 -9.56 12.48
N LEU A 309 9.35 -9.45 11.40
CA LEU A 309 8.83 -9.19 10.07
C LEU A 309 9.40 -10.19 9.09
N THR A 310 8.53 -10.91 8.38
CA THR A 310 8.90 -11.70 7.21
C THR A 310 8.42 -10.98 5.96
N LEU A 311 9.35 -10.51 5.13
CA LEU A 311 9.04 -9.70 3.94
C LEU A 311 8.61 -10.58 2.75
N LEU A 312 9.10 -11.82 2.67
CA LEU A 312 8.94 -12.67 1.47
C LEU A 312 8.03 -13.89 1.64
N SER A 313 7.55 -14.22 2.84
CA SER A 313 6.61 -15.34 3.02
C SER A 313 5.15 -14.96 2.71
N SER A 314 4.88 -13.69 2.45
CA SER A 314 3.52 -13.18 2.19
C SER A 314 3.25 -12.92 0.70
N TYR A 315 4.18 -13.28 -0.20
CA TYR A 315 4.10 -13.04 -1.65
C TYR A 315 4.49 -14.27 -2.46
#